data_AF-A0A9E0LIG3-F1
#
_entry.id   AF-A0A9E0LIG3-F1
#
_cell.length_a   1.000
_cell.length_b   1.000
_cell.length_c   1.000
_cell.angle_alpha   90.00
_cell.angle_beta   90.00
_cell.angle_gamma   90.00
#
_symmetry.space_group_name_H-M   'P 1'
#
loop_
_entity.id
_entity.type
_entity.pdbx_description
1 polymer ?
#
loop_
_entity_poly.entity_id
_entity_poly.type
_entity_poly.pdbx_seq_one_letter_code
_entity_poly.pdbx_strand_id
1 'polypeptide(L)'
;MFKRPFCLLSSSLLLSGCAFVQDLSASADEPKILHNQAEIEKKKQLVAQAELKYNSMSFNTCRRLADLAKEEQTQGKFADAQEHYTEVLRRMSFRPNRSKETADLYRSCVEQQGKCIEMRKKADAS
;
A
#
# COMPACT_ATOMS: atom_id res chain seq x y z
N MET A 1 -54.94 -11.48 -2.21
CA MET A 1 -54.80 -12.13 -3.53
C MET A 1 -54.34 -11.07 -4.54
N PHE A 2 -53.29 -11.37 -5.31
CA PHE A 2 -52.82 -10.65 -6.52
C PHE A 2 -52.26 -9.22 -6.31
N LYS A 3 -51.14 -8.77 -6.90
CA LYS A 3 -50.21 -9.29 -7.92
C LYS A 3 -49.00 -8.32 -7.90
N ARG A 4 -47.75 -8.80 -7.74
CA ARG A 4 -46.60 -8.19 -8.44
C ARG A 4 -46.71 -8.73 -9.89
N PRO A 5 -46.31 -8.04 -10.99
CA PRO A 5 -44.92 -7.58 -11.16
C PRO A 5 -44.63 -6.52 -12.27
N PHE A 6 -43.33 -6.35 -12.54
CA PHE A 6 -42.69 -6.12 -13.84
C PHE A 6 -42.51 -4.70 -14.43
N CYS A 7 -41.22 -4.33 -14.44
CA CYS A 7 -40.50 -3.32 -15.22
C CYS A 7 -40.73 -3.44 -16.73
N LEU A 8 -40.64 -2.33 -17.50
CA LEU A 8 -39.93 -2.25 -18.80
C LEU A 8 -39.59 -0.79 -19.20
N LEU A 9 -38.28 -0.53 -19.33
CA LEU A 9 -37.55 0.12 -20.43
C LEU A 9 -37.92 1.54 -20.95
N SER A 10 -36.99 2.49 -20.74
CA SER A 10 -36.27 3.26 -21.78
C SER A 10 -35.32 4.27 -21.08
N SER A 11 -34.05 3.92 -20.86
CA SER A 11 -32.88 4.25 -21.70
C SER A 11 -32.47 5.75 -21.71
N SER A 12 -31.39 6.04 -20.96
CA SER A 12 -30.27 6.97 -21.28
C SER A 12 -30.55 8.48 -21.33
N LEU A 13 -29.73 9.45 -20.86
CA LEU A 13 -28.38 9.61 -20.28
C LEU A 13 -28.38 11.07 -19.75
N LEU A 14 -28.09 11.40 -18.50
CA LEU A 14 -26.76 11.81 -18.01
C LEU A 14 -26.79 11.96 -16.48
N LEU A 15 -25.90 11.21 -15.83
CA LEU A 15 -25.54 11.23 -14.42
C LEU A 15 -24.24 12.04 -14.26
N SER A 16 -24.18 12.95 -13.29
CA SER A 16 -22.94 13.27 -12.54
C SER A 16 -23.36 14.08 -11.31
N GLY A 17 -23.39 13.58 -10.07
CA GLY A 17 -22.71 12.41 -9.51
C GLY A 17 -21.61 12.82 -8.54
N CYS A 18 -21.90 13.66 -7.54
CA CYS A 18 -21.06 13.78 -6.34
C CYS A 18 -21.82 13.21 -5.15
N ALA A 19 -21.93 11.88 -5.12
CA ALA A 19 -22.04 11.15 -3.88
C ALA A 19 -20.63 11.04 -3.28
N PHE A 20 -20.43 11.50 -2.05
CA PHE A 20 -19.42 10.89 -1.21
C PHE A 20 -19.96 10.77 0.21
N VAL A 21 -20.51 9.58 0.45
CA VAL A 21 -20.76 9.02 1.77
C VAL A 21 -19.42 8.75 2.42
N GLN A 22 -19.24 9.16 3.67
CA GLN A 22 -18.42 8.41 4.63
C GLN A 22 -18.96 8.65 6.03
N ASP A 23 -19.95 7.83 6.36
CA ASP A 23 -20.20 7.40 7.74
C ASP A 23 -19.27 6.20 8.04
N LEU A 24 -19.05 5.88 9.32
CA LEU A 24 -18.12 4.91 9.94
C LEU A 24 -16.65 5.40 10.04
N SER A 25 -16.01 5.46 11.20
CA SER A 25 -16.17 4.62 12.40
C SER A 25 -15.68 5.31 13.68
N ALA A 26 -16.53 5.31 14.69
CA ALA A 26 -16.12 5.33 16.09
C ALA A 26 -15.27 4.09 16.44
N SER A 27 -14.19 4.25 17.20
CA SER A 27 -13.77 3.26 18.22
C SER A 27 -12.67 3.86 19.10
N ALA A 28 -12.92 3.89 20.40
CA ALA A 28 -12.08 4.43 21.44
C ALA A 28 -10.88 3.49 21.78
N ASP A 29 -9.87 3.45 20.91
CA ASP A 29 -8.57 2.75 21.12
C ASP A 29 -7.37 3.67 20.73
N GLU A 30 -7.45 4.95 21.10
CA GLU A 30 -6.80 6.04 20.34
C GLU A 30 -5.28 6.31 20.49
N PRO A 31 -4.50 5.92 21.51
CA PRO A 31 -3.10 6.38 21.55
C PRO A 31 -2.11 5.54 20.72
N LYS A 32 -2.39 4.26 20.43
CA LYS A 32 -1.41 3.36 19.76
C LYS A 32 -1.56 3.30 18.24
N ILE A 33 -2.79 3.26 17.75
CA ILE A 33 -3.05 3.16 16.29
C ILE A 33 -2.76 4.51 15.62
N LEU A 34 -3.12 5.62 16.27
CA LEU A 34 -2.91 6.97 15.75
C LEU A 34 -1.41 7.33 15.70
N HIS A 35 -0.63 6.96 16.72
CA HIS A 35 0.81 7.18 16.75
C HIS A 35 1.51 6.43 15.60
N ASN A 36 1.04 5.22 15.29
CA ASN A 36 1.60 4.37 14.23
C ASN A 36 1.21 4.85 12.81
N GLN A 37 0.03 5.45 12.64
CA GLN A 37 -0.38 6.05 11.35
C GLN A 37 0.38 7.35 11.04
N ALA A 38 0.58 8.21 12.03
CA ALA A 38 1.39 9.42 11.89
C ALA A 38 2.85 9.10 11.50
N GLU A 39 3.40 7.99 11.98
CA GLU A 39 4.73 7.52 11.59
C GLU A 39 4.79 7.03 10.14
N ILE A 40 3.75 6.34 9.65
CA ILE A 40 3.64 5.97 8.23
C ILE A 40 3.59 7.23 7.36
N GLU A 41 2.76 8.21 7.71
CA GLU A 41 2.66 9.46 6.95
C GLU A 41 3.99 10.21 6.93
N LYS A 42 4.67 10.29 8.07
CA LYS A 42 6.02 10.86 8.16
C LYS A 42 7.01 10.11 7.26
N LYS A 43 6.96 8.77 7.23
CA LYS A 43 7.81 7.96 6.33
C LYS A 43 7.47 8.16 4.86
N LYS A 44 6.19 8.30 4.49
CA LYS A 44 5.75 8.66 3.13
C LYS A 44 6.32 10.02 2.69
N GLN A 45 6.28 11.02 3.57
CA GLN A 45 6.91 12.32 3.30
C GLN A 45 8.43 12.20 3.10
N LEU A 46 9.12 11.35 3.88
CA LEU A 46 10.55 11.10 3.70
C LEU A 46 10.86 10.42 2.37
N VAL A 47 9.99 9.53 1.88
CA VAL A 47 10.11 8.94 0.53
C VAL A 47 9.95 10.02 -0.53
N ALA A 48 8.91 10.85 -0.45
CA ALA A 48 8.69 11.95 -1.38
C ALA A 48 9.86 12.95 -1.40
N GLN A 49 10.40 13.28 -0.22
CA GLN A 49 11.59 14.13 -0.13
C GLN A 49 12.82 13.47 -0.76
N ALA A 50 12.98 12.15 -0.59
CA ALA A 50 14.06 11.40 -1.21
C ALA A 50 13.93 11.37 -2.74
N GLU A 51 12.71 11.30 -3.29
CA GLU A 51 12.44 11.38 -4.74
C GLU A 51 12.70 12.76 -5.33
N LEU A 52 12.54 13.84 -4.54
CA LEU A 52 12.88 15.20 -4.96
C LEU A 52 14.40 15.45 -4.91
N LYS A 53 15.06 14.94 -3.85
CA LYS A 53 16.48 15.19 -3.59
C LYS A 53 17.40 14.25 -4.38
N TYR A 54 16.94 13.04 -4.62
CA TYR A 54 17.66 11.99 -5.34
C TYR A 54 16.76 11.48 -6.47
N ASN A 55 17.36 10.97 -7.55
CA ASN A 55 16.58 10.27 -8.58
C ASN A 55 15.70 9.18 -7.90
N SER A 56 14.46 8.99 -8.38
CA SER A 56 13.52 7.99 -7.84
C SER A 56 14.11 6.56 -7.83
N MET A 57 15.10 6.30 -8.67
CA MET A 57 15.86 5.05 -8.80
C MET A 57 17.11 4.99 -7.90
N SER A 58 17.34 5.99 -7.05
CA SER A 58 18.47 6.03 -6.12
C SER A 58 18.32 4.97 -5.03
N PHE A 59 19.43 4.36 -4.63
CA PHE A 59 19.47 3.40 -3.51
C PHE A 59 18.83 3.97 -2.25
N ASN A 60 19.05 5.25 -1.95
CA ASN A 60 18.48 5.91 -0.77
C ASN A 60 16.96 5.96 -0.82
N THR A 61 16.39 6.25 -2.00
CA THR A 61 14.95 6.27 -2.22
C THR A 61 14.37 4.87 -2.05
N CYS A 62 14.99 3.87 -2.68
CA CYS A 62 14.57 2.46 -2.53
C CYS A 62 14.65 1.98 -1.08
N ARG A 63 15.68 2.38 -0.33
CA ARG A 63 15.83 2.03 1.09
C ARG A 63 14.70 2.64 1.93
N ARG A 64 14.40 3.92 1.74
CA ARG A 64 13.29 4.60 2.44
C ARG A 64 11.94 3.96 2.13
N LEU A 65 11.73 3.56 0.88
CA LEU A 65 10.51 2.87 0.44
C LEU A 65 10.39 1.47 1.07
N ALA A 66 11.50 0.72 1.18
CA ALA A 66 11.51 -0.56 1.88
C ALA A 66 11.26 -0.40 3.40
N ASP A 67 11.80 0.66 4.03
CA ASP A 67 11.56 0.95 5.45
C ASP A 67 10.09 1.34 5.72
N LEU A 68 9.42 1.95 4.75
CA LEU A 68 7.98 2.22 4.78
C LEU A 68 7.18 0.92 4.66
N ALA A 69 7.51 0.08 3.66
CA ALA A 69 6.86 -1.21 3.45
C ALA A 69 6.94 -2.12 4.69
N LYS A 70 8.09 -2.10 5.37
CA LYS A 70 8.30 -2.85 6.61
C LYS A 70 7.40 -2.35 7.74
N GLU A 71 7.16 -1.04 7.82
CA GLU A 71 6.24 -0.46 8.82
C GLU A 71 4.79 -0.78 8.51
N GLU A 72 4.42 -0.79 7.23
CA GLU A 72 3.08 -1.21 6.82
C GLU A 72 2.86 -2.70 7.12
N GLN A 73 3.90 -3.52 6.93
CA GLN A 73 3.88 -4.95 7.28
C GLN A 73 3.72 -5.16 8.80
N THR A 74 4.42 -4.40 9.66
CA THR A 74 4.25 -4.49 11.13
C THR A 74 2.86 -4.04 11.58
N GLN A 75 2.23 -3.14 10.84
CA GLN A 75 0.86 -2.68 11.09
C GLN A 75 -0.23 -3.56 10.47
N GLY A 76 0.15 -4.69 9.85
CA GLY A 76 -0.80 -5.61 9.22
C GLY A 76 -1.36 -5.14 7.87
N LYS A 77 -0.85 -4.04 7.32
CA LYS A 77 -1.18 -3.53 5.98
C LYS A 77 -0.38 -4.28 4.92
N PHE A 78 -0.60 -5.60 4.85
CA PHE A 78 0.20 -6.48 3.99
C PHE A 78 0.02 -6.21 2.49
N ALA A 79 -1.11 -5.63 2.06
CA ALA A 79 -1.34 -5.24 0.68
C ALA A 79 -0.47 -4.04 0.27
N ASP A 80 -0.51 -2.95 1.04
CA ASP A 80 0.30 -1.74 0.81
C ASP A 80 1.81 -2.07 0.88
N ALA A 81 2.20 -2.85 1.90
CA ALA A 81 3.59 -3.29 2.05
C ALA A 81 4.08 -4.08 0.83
N GLN A 82 3.25 -4.99 0.31
CA GLN A 82 3.59 -5.77 -0.88
C GLN A 82 3.78 -4.87 -2.10
N GLU A 83 2.92 -3.86 -2.30
CA GLU A 83 3.03 -2.92 -3.42
C GLU A 83 4.36 -2.15 -3.34
N HIS A 84 4.69 -1.62 -2.16
CA HIS A 84 5.95 -0.90 -1.96
C HIS A 84 7.18 -1.80 -2.13
N TYR A 85 7.18 -3.03 -1.62
CA TYR A 85 8.27 -3.98 -1.89
C TYR A 85 8.39 -4.29 -3.38
N THR A 86 7.28 -4.45 -4.10
CA THR A 86 7.27 -4.68 -5.55
C THR A 86 7.89 -3.50 -6.29
N GLU A 87 7.56 -2.29 -5.90
CA GLU A 87 8.11 -1.08 -6.51
C GLU A 87 9.61 -0.95 -6.24
N VAL A 88 10.10 -1.27 -5.03
CA VAL A 88 11.54 -1.34 -4.74
C VAL A 88 12.24 -2.33 -5.65
N LEU A 89 11.71 -3.54 -5.79
CA LEU A 89 12.29 -4.59 -6.65
C LEU A 89 12.29 -4.16 -8.11
N ARG A 90 11.21 -3.56 -8.59
CA ARG A 90 11.11 -3.01 -9.95
C ARG A 90 12.21 -1.97 -10.16
N ARG A 91 12.33 -0.96 -9.31
CA ARG A 91 13.34 0.11 -9.41
C ARG A 91 14.76 -0.43 -9.39
N MET A 92 15.04 -1.42 -8.52
CA MET A 92 16.37 -2.05 -8.42
C MET A 92 16.69 -2.98 -9.60
N SER A 93 15.68 -3.61 -10.22
CA SER A 93 15.90 -4.48 -11.37
C SER A 93 16.37 -3.72 -12.62
N PHE A 94 15.93 -2.47 -12.80
CA PHE A 94 16.34 -1.61 -13.92
C PHE A 94 17.79 -1.10 -13.79
N ARG A 95 18.33 -1.02 -12.58
CA ARG A 95 19.74 -0.75 -12.34
C ARG A 95 20.30 -1.78 -11.37
N PRO A 96 20.77 -2.94 -11.85
CA PRO A 96 21.50 -3.89 -11.01
C PRO A 96 22.80 -3.22 -10.55
N ASN A 97 22.74 -2.48 -9.45
CA ASN A 97 23.88 -1.84 -8.85
C ASN A 97 24.70 -2.93 -8.15
N ARG A 98 25.99 -3.01 -8.44
CA ARG A 98 26.87 -4.12 -8.00
C ARG A 98 27.34 -4.00 -6.54
N SER A 99 26.83 -3.03 -5.78
CA SER A 99 27.16 -2.91 -4.36
C SER A 99 26.51 -4.05 -3.58
N LYS A 100 27.28 -4.64 -2.67
CA LYS A 100 26.80 -5.64 -1.70
C LYS A 100 25.55 -5.14 -0.97
N GLU A 101 25.52 -3.87 -0.60
CA GLU A 101 24.38 -3.26 0.11
C GLU A 101 23.09 -3.25 -0.73
N THR A 102 23.20 -3.04 -2.04
CA THR A 102 22.03 -3.08 -2.94
C THR A 102 21.51 -4.51 -3.10
N ALA A 103 22.42 -5.49 -3.22
CA ALA A 103 22.06 -6.90 -3.28
C ALA A 103 21.41 -7.39 -1.97
N ASP A 104 21.91 -6.93 -0.82
CA ASP A 104 21.35 -7.25 0.49
C ASP A 104 19.94 -6.66 0.66
N LEU A 105 19.74 -5.40 0.26
CA LEU A 105 18.43 -4.76 0.28
C LEU A 105 17.44 -5.47 -0.68
N TYR A 106 17.88 -5.82 -1.89
CA TYR A 106 17.07 -6.56 -2.85
C TYR A 106 16.63 -7.92 -2.28
N ARG A 107 17.57 -8.71 -1.74
CA ARG A 107 17.26 -10.01 -1.11
C ARG A 107 16.27 -9.87 0.03
N SER A 108 16.47 -8.87 0.89
CA SER A 108 15.56 -8.59 1.99
C SER A 108 14.16 -8.25 1.50
N CYS A 109 14.02 -7.43 0.46
CA CYS A 109 12.71 -7.07 -0.10
C CYS A 109 11.99 -8.28 -0.70
N VAL A 110 12.69 -9.17 -1.41
CA VAL A 110 12.09 -10.41 -1.94
C VAL A 110 11.56 -11.29 -0.81
N GLU A 111 12.34 -11.47 0.26
CA GLU A 111 11.94 -12.28 1.41
C GLU A 111 10.70 -11.69 2.11
N GLN A 112 10.69 -10.37 2.33
CA GLN A 112 9.56 -9.70 2.98
C GLN A 112 8.31 -9.66 2.11
N GLN A 113 8.45 -9.53 0.79
CA GLN A 113 7.33 -9.62 -0.15
C GLN A 113 6.67 -11.01 -0.07
N GLY A 114 7.47 -12.08 -0.02
CA GLY A 114 6.97 -13.45 0.15
C GLY A 114 6.17 -13.62 1.45
N LYS A 115 6.69 -13.08 2.56
CA LYS A 115 5.99 -13.06 3.85
C LYS A 115 4.66 -12.30 3.78
N CYS A 116 4.62 -11.15 3.12
CA CYS A 116 3.38 -10.39 2.94
C CYS A 116 2.33 -11.18 2.16
N ILE A 117 2.74 -11.88 1.09
CA ILE A 117 1.84 -12.74 0.29
C ILE A 117 1.28 -13.90 1.13
N GLU A 118 2.13 -14.55 1.93
CA GLU A 118 1.69 -15.65 2.80
C GLU A 118 0.69 -15.18 3.86
N MET A 119 0.96 -14.04 4.49
CA MET A 119 0.05 -13.46 5.50
C MET A 119 -1.29 -13.04 4.90
N ARG A 120 -1.30 -12.49 3.67
CA ARG A 120 -2.54 -12.19 2.94
C ARG A 120 -3.36 -13.46 2.66
N LYS A 121 -2.72 -14.51 2.15
CA LYS A 121 -3.40 -15.79 1.89
C LYS A 121 -4.01 -16.40 3.16
N LYS A 122 -3.35 -16.26 4.31
CA LYS A 122 -3.89 -16.70 5.60
C LYS A 122 -5.09 -15.85 6.06
N ALA A 123 -5.05 -14.54 5.81
CA ALA A 123 -6.16 -13.63 6.13
C ALA A 123 -7.40 -13.89 5.27
N ASP A 124 -7.23 -14.26 3.99
CA ASP A 124 -8.35 -14.57 3.08
C ASP A 124 -8.96 -15.96 3.33
N ALA A 125 -8.28 -16.84 4.09
CA ALA A 125 -8.70 -18.21 4.38
C ALA A 125 -9.40 -18.39 5.74
N SER A 126 -9.48 -17.33 6.55
CA SER A 126 -10.18 -17.29 7.85
C SER A 126 -11.52 -16.57 7.72
#